data_AF-A0A9E7GRD8-F1
#
_entry.id   AF-A0A9E7GRD8-F1
#
_cell.length_a   1.000
_cell.length_b   1.000
_cell.length_c   1.000
_cell.angle_alpha   90.00
_cell.angle_beta   90.00
_cell.angle_gamma   90.00
#
_symmetry.space_group_name_H-M   'P 1'
#
loop_
_entity.id
_entity.type
_entity.pdbx_description
1 polymer ?
#
loop_
_entity_poly.entity_id
_entity_poly.type
_entity_poly.pdbx_seq_one_letter_code
_entity_poly.pdbx_strand_id
1 'polypeptide(L)'
;MSRLRCCARFRAAISIPFHRRLHAQPPPGRCLDEAAAGPLCCCLESRSVVRFRGPDTIKFLQGLLTNDVLPLDAQLLPTGGGGDSHTSYIPTPNLNHRSASPIYTTLLTPQGRFLYDFFLYRRPRADEKLNRTGSGPGSEEPEEPFTLLADVDAAVMDELLDCFKKYRLRSKVEIDNVAREYSCWQRFGSNLCGKAPASDEPEALSVGWGKDVDQAGVAAAQGNDLGWRWFKDPRLDCLGFRGIFPANSTPPLVEADKEVNEQHYLLWRLQKGVPEGSTEIPKGYPLLERKFGRS
;
A
#
# COMPACT_ATOMS: atom_id res chain seq x y z
N MET A 1 61.02 -51.55 -13.83
CA MET A 1 60.57 -52.70 -13.04
C MET A 1 59.46 -52.26 -12.10
N SER A 2 58.29 -52.88 -12.28
CA SER A 2 57.22 -53.14 -11.29
C SER A 2 56.65 -52.06 -10.35
N ARG A 3 55.35 -51.80 -10.59
CA ARG A 3 54.19 -51.84 -9.64
C ARG A 3 54.05 -50.62 -8.70
N LEU A 4 52.87 -50.03 -8.43
CA LEU A 4 51.53 -50.57 -8.23
C LEU A 4 50.39 -49.60 -8.65
N ARG A 5 49.22 -50.21 -8.87
CA ARG A 5 47.88 -49.65 -9.10
C ARG A 5 47.34 -48.91 -7.86
N CYS A 6 46.43 -47.94 -8.02
CA CYS A 6 44.99 -48.11 -7.75
C CYS A 6 44.18 -46.81 -7.99
N CYS A 7 43.06 -46.93 -8.71
CA CYS A 7 41.99 -45.95 -8.77
C CYS A 7 41.05 -46.08 -7.56
N ALA A 8 40.44 -45.00 -7.07
CA ALA A 8 39.06 -45.04 -6.60
C ALA A 8 38.42 -43.64 -6.54
N ARG A 9 37.23 -43.55 -7.12
CA ARG A 9 36.31 -42.40 -7.13
C ARG A 9 35.66 -42.26 -5.75
N PHE A 10 35.57 -41.04 -5.22
CA PHE A 10 34.70 -40.73 -4.09
C PHE A 10 33.26 -40.50 -4.56
N ARG A 11 32.36 -41.43 -4.20
CA ARG A 11 30.91 -41.20 -4.10
C ARG A 11 30.60 -41.14 -2.61
N ALA A 12 30.19 -39.98 -2.10
CA ALA A 12 29.62 -39.86 -0.76
C ALA A 12 28.10 -40.07 -0.88
N ALA A 13 27.62 -41.18 -0.33
CA ALA A 13 26.20 -41.42 -0.09
C ALA A 13 25.85 -40.89 1.31
N ILE A 14 24.91 -39.95 1.39
CA ILE A 14 24.35 -39.49 2.67
C ILE A 14 23.07 -40.29 2.90
N SER A 15 23.12 -41.13 3.93
CA SER A 15 22.01 -41.95 4.42
C SER A 15 21.04 -41.10 5.24
N ILE A 16 19.76 -41.14 4.92
CA ILE A 16 18.67 -40.46 5.65
C ILE A 16 18.15 -41.42 6.74
N PRO A 17 18.11 -41.04 8.03
CA PRO A 17 17.34 -41.77 9.01
C PRO A 17 15.88 -41.29 8.99
N PHE A 18 15.02 -42.25 8.65
CA PHE A 18 13.57 -42.18 8.68
C PHE A 18 13.09 -42.19 10.14
N HIS A 19 12.63 -41.07 10.70
CA HIS A 19 11.95 -41.04 11.99
C HIS A 19 10.51 -40.52 11.88
N ARG A 20 9.61 -41.50 11.91
CA ARG A 20 8.27 -41.55 12.54
C ARG A 20 7.57 -40.19 12.78
N ARG A 21 6.60 -39.88 11.92
CA ARG A 21 5.56 -38.85 12.11
C ARG A 21 4.83 -39.06 13.44
N LEU A 22 4.95 -38.10 14.35
CA LEU A 22 3.94 -37.88 15.38
C LEU A 22 2.82 -37.06 14.74
N HIS A 23 1.64 -37.66 14.60
CA HIS A 23 0.42 -36.94 14.30
C HIS A 23 0.07 -36.07 15.52
N ALA A 24 0.59 -34.84 15.53
CA ALA A 24 -0.01 -33.78 16.34
C ALA A 24 -1.27 -33.32 15.57
N GLN A 25 -2.45 -33.64 16.10
CA GLN A 25 -3.67 -33.01 15.64
C GLN A 25 -3.56 -31.50 15.91
N PRO A 26 -3.87 -30.63 14.93
CA PRO A 26 -4.03 -29.21 15.24
C PRO A 26 -5.16 -29.07 16.26
N PRO A 27 -5.04 -28.16 17.25
CA PRO A 27 -6.13 -27.90 18.18
C PRO A 27 -7.40 -27.56 17.39
N PRO A 28 -8.60 -28.03 17.83
CA PRO A 28 -9.83 -27.73 17.14
C PRO A 28 -9.95 -26.22 17.01
N GLY A 29 -9.99 -25.77 15.75
CA GLY A 29 -10.09 -24.38 15.40
C GLY A 29 -11.24 -23.77 16.18
N ARG A 30 -10.94 -22.79 17.02
CA ARG A 30 -11.92 -21.74 17.26
C ARG A 30 -12.14 -21.15 15.88
N CYS A 31 -13.26 -21.52 15.26
CA CYS A 31 -13.92 -20.66 14.29
C CYS A 31 -14.06 -19.35 15.05
N LEU A 32 -13.13 -18.42 14.82
CA LEU A 32 -13.34 -17.04 15.22
C LEU A 32 -14.67 -16.72 14.57
N ASP A 33 -15.67 -16.40 15.37
CA ASP A 33 -16.93 -15.94 14.86
C ASP A 33 -16.61 -14.61 14.16
N GLU A 34 -16.27 -14.69 12.86
CA GLU A 34 -15.69 -13.60 12.07
C GLU A 34 -16.65 -12.40 11.96
N ALA A 35 -17.92 -12.60 12.32
CA ALA A 35 -18.92 -11.54 12.45
C ALA A 35 -18.84 -10.81 13.80
N ALA A 36 -18.43 -11.49 14.88
CA ALA A 36 -18.37 -10.94 16.24
C ALA A 36 -17.01 -10.30 16.57
N ALA A 37 -15.92 -10.73 15.92
CA ALA A 37 -14.63 -10.08 16.05
C ALA A 37 -14.62 -8.74 15.30
N GLY A 38 -14.22 -7.67 15.98
CA GLY A 38 -13.96 -6.37 15.35
C GLY A 38 -12.88 -6.45 14.25
N PRO A 39 -12.57 -5.33 13.58
CA PRO A 39 -11.55 -5.33 12.53
C PRO A 39 -10.19 -5.80 13.05
N LEU A 40 -9.52 -6.64 12.26
CA LEU A 40 -8.17 -7.12 12.52
C LEU A 40 -7.15 -6.21 11.83
N CYS A 41 -5.95 -6.14 12.37
CA CYS A 41 -4.85 -5.36 11.81
C CYS A 41 -3.61 -6.25 11.65
N CYS A 42 -2.82 -6.06 10.59
CA CYS A 42 -1.53 -6.73 10.45
C CYS A 42 -0.50 -5.83 9.77
N CYS A 43 0.75 -5.94 10.21
CA CYS A 43 1.90 -5.47 9.45
C CYS A 43 2.12 -6.42 8.26
N LEU A 44 2.39 -5.88 7.08
CA LEU A 44 2.61 -6.64 5.85
C LEU A 44 4.11 -6.87 5.67
N GLU A 45 4.63 -7.97 6.23
CA GLU A 45 6.05 -8.33 6.17
C GLU A 45 6.49 -8.69 4.74
N SER A 46 5.56 -9.15 3.90
CA SER A 46 5.79 -9.40 2.47
C SER A 46 5.92 -8.11 1.64
N ARG A 47 5.62 -6.94 2.23
CA ARG A 47 5.64 -5.64 1.56
C ARG A 47 6.71 -4.73 2.16
N SER A 48 7.17 -3.79 1.36
CA SER A 48 8.22 -2.85 1.72
C SER A 48 7.95 -1.49 1.07
N VAL A 49 8.69 -0.46 1.48
CA VAL A 49 8.43 0.93 1.04
C VAL A 49 9.60 1.50 0.23
N VAL A 50 9.27 2.04 -0.94
CA VAL A 50 10.16 2.86 -1.78
C VAL A 50 9.71 4.31 -1.72
N ARG A 51 10.67 5.25 -1.66
CA ARG A 51 10.43 6.69 -1.74
C ARG A 51 10.87 7.23 -3.08
N PHE A 52 10.00 7.97 -3.74
CA PHE A 52 10.30 8.78 -4.91
C PHE A 52 10.31 10.26 -4.52
N ARG A 53 11.40 10.97 -4.82
CA ARG A 53 11.58 12.37 -4.44
C ARG A 53 12.12 13.18 -5.61
N GLY A 54 11.53 14.35 -5.85
CA GLY A 54 12.00 15.28 -6.87
C GLY A 54 10.90 15.74 -7.84
N PRO A 55 11.18 16.81 -8.62
CA PRO A 55 10.17 17.50 -9.42
C PRO A 55 9.61 16.67 -10.57
N ASP A 56 10.37 15.71 -11.11
CA ASP A 56 9.93 14.89 -12.25
C ASP A 56 9.15 13.63 -11.83
N THR A 57 8.90 13.42 -10.53
CA THR A 57 8.35 12.17 -9.98
C THR A 57 7.05 11.75 -10.67
N ILE A 58 6.04 12.63 -10.73
CA ILE A 58 4.74 12.31 -11.31
C ILE A 58 4.87 12.00 -12.80
N LYS A 59 5.59 12.84 -13.56
CA LYS A 59 5.83 12.64 -14.99
C LYS A 59 6.57 11.34 -15.28
N PHE A 60 7.57 11.01 -14.46
CA PHE A 60 8.35 9.77 -14.56
C PHE A 60 7.46 8.54 -14.34
N LEU A 61 6.66 8.53 -13.28
CA LEU A 61 5.77 7.41 -12.95
C LEU A 61 4.62 7.27 -13.96
N GLN A 62 4.04 8.38 -14.42
CA GLN A 62 2.96 8.40 -15.41
C GLN A 62 3.36 7.72 -16.73
N GLY A 63 4.64 7.82 -17.12
CA GLY A 63 5.15 7.18 -18.35
C GLY A 63 5.47 5.69 -18.20
N LEU A 64 5.46 5.15 -16.97
CA LEU A 64 5.87 3.77 -16.68
C LEU A 64 4.72 2.90 -16.16
N LEU A 65 3.80 3.49 -15.42
CA LEU A 65 2.77 2.76 -14.69
C LEU A 65 1.46 2.66 -15.48
N THR A 66 0.66 1.64 -15.18
CA THR A 66 -0.57 1.34 -15.93
C THR A 66 -1.75 2.24 -15.59
N ASN A 67 -1.77 2.84 -14.40
CA ASN A 67 -2.86 3.68 -13.92
C ASN A 67 -2.45 5.16 -13.91
N ASP A 68 -3.44 6.06 -14.03
CA ASP A 68 -3.22 7.51 -13.95
C ASP A 68 -2.77 7.91 -12.53
N VAL A 69 -1.59 8.52 -12.43
CA VAL A 69 -1.00 8.96 -11.16
C VAL A 69 -1.05 10.48 -10.98
N LEU A 70 -1.57 11.23 -11.97
CA LEU A 70 -1.76 12.67 -11.87
C LEU A 70 -2.59 13.11 -10.65
N PRO A 71 -3.61 12.37 -10.19
CA PRO A 71 -4.38 12.76 -9.00
C PRO A 71 -3.57 12.84 -7.70
N LEU A 72 -2.35 12.27 -7.66
CA LEU A 72 -1.45 12.36 -6.51
C LEU A 72 -0.68 13.70 -6.46
N ASP A 73 -0.78 14.51 -7.52
CA ASP A 73 -0.28 15.87 -7.55
C ASP A 73 -1.34 16.87 -7.08
N ALA A 74 -1.19 17.42 -5.87
CA ALA A 74 -2.10 18.41 -5.32
C ALA A 74 -2.06 19.76 -6.04
N GLN A 75 -1.03 20.05 -6.84
CA GLN A 75 -1.06 21.25 -7.68
C GLN A 75 -2.11 21.14 -8.80
N LEU A 76 -2.62 19.93 -9.07
CA LEU A 76 -3.66 19.67 -10.06
C LEU A 76 -5.04 19.38 -9.43
N LEU A 77 -5.14 19.33 -8.10
CA LEU A 77 -6.44 19.27 -7.43
C LEU A 77 -7.08 20.66 -7.56
N PRO A 78 -8.32 20.78 -8.07
CA PRO A 78 -8.96 22.08 -8.20
C PRO A 78 -9.16 22.68 -6.82
N THR A 79 -8.31 23.64 -6.47
CA THR A 79 -8.67 24.70 -5.52
C THR A 79 -9.92 25.31 -6.11
N GLY A 80 -11.06 25.14 -5.44
CA GLY A 80 -12.33 25.61 -6.00
C GLY A 80 -12.25 27.08 -6.39
N GLY A 81 -12.51 27.37 -7.67
CA GLY A 81 -12.69 28.72 -8.20
C GLY A 81 -11.42 29.30 -8.86
N GLY A 82 -11.47 29.43 -10.19
CA GLY A 82 -10.39 30.00 -10.99
C GLY A 82 -10.20 31.50 -10.82
N GLY A 83 -9.04 31.96 -11.27
CA GLY A 83 -8.70 33.37 -11.43
C GLY A 83 -7.25 33.64 -11.10
N ASP A 84 -6.45 33.91 -12.13
CA ASP A 84 -5.17 34.61 -12.00
C ASP A 84 -5.39 35.88 -11.17
N SER A 85 -4.96 35.91 -9.90
CA SER A 85 -4.60 37.14 -9.20
C SER A 85 -4.07 36.88 -7.80
N HIS A 86 -3.10 37.72 -7.45
CA HIS A 86 -2.30 37.78 -6.25
C HIS A 86 -3.11 38.19 -5.00
N THR A 87 -4.16 37.45 -4.65
CA THR A 87 -4.99 37.72 -3.46
C THR A 87 -5.05 36.54 -2.51
N SER A 88 -4.50 36.75 -1.32
CA SER A 88 -4.53 35.83 -0.18
C SER A 88 -5.97 35.60 0.29
N TYR A 89 -6.60 34.52 -0.20
CA TYR A 89 -7.85 34.04 0.39
C TYR A 89 -7.51 33.24 1.65
N ILE A 90 -8.02 33.71 2.79
CA ILE A 90 -8.02 32.94 4.04
C ILE A 90 -8.94 31.73 3.82
N PRO A 91 -8.43 30.49 3.91
CA PRO A 91 -9.27 29.31 3.77
C PRO A 91 -10.30 29.29 4.89
N THR A 92 -11.57 29.08 4.56
CA THR A 92 -12.62 28.85 5.56
C THR A 92 -12.23 27.61 6.39
N PRO A 93 -12.27 27.64 7.74
CA PRO A 93 -11.68 26.61 8.60
C PRO A 93 -12.29 25.20 8.49
N ASN A 94 -13.37 25.03 7.71
CA ASN A 94 -14.09 23.77 7.53
C ASN A 94 -13.76 23.06 6.20
N LEU A 95 -12.76 23.52 5.43
CA LEU A 95 -12.36 22.79 4.23
C LEU A 95 -11.60 21.53 4.66
N ASN A 96 -12.28 20.39 4.65
CA ASN A 96 -11.65 19.08 4.85
C ASN A 96 -10.48 18.95 3.88
N HIS A 97 -9.24 18.98 4.40
CA HIS A 97 -8.03 18.79 3.61
C HIS A 97 -8.11 17.41 2.93
N ARG A 98 -8.51 17.40 1.66
CA ARG A 98 -8.66 16.19 0.86
C ARG A 98 -7.27 15.71 0.46
N SER A 99 -6.68 14.82 1.25
CA SER A 99 -5.53 14.03 0.83
C SER A 99 -5.94 13.15 -0.35
N ALA A 100 -5.13 13.09 -1.40
CA ALA A 100 -5.37 12.18 -2.52
C ALA A 100 -5.40 10.73 -2.05
N SER A 101 -6.41 9.96 -2.47
CA SER A 101 -6.50 8.52 -2.21
C SER A 101 -5.32 7.78 -2.86
N PRO A 102 -4.85 6.69 -2.25
CA PRO A 102 -3.77 5.91 -2.83
C PRO A 102 -4.22 5.23 -4.12
N ILE A 103 -3.24 4.95 -4.99
CA ILE A 103 -3.49 4.39 -6.31
C ILE A 103 -2.82 3.03 -6.40
N TYR A 104 -3.62 2.00 -6.67
CA TYR A 104 -3.09 0.71 -7.12
C TYR A 104 -2.71 0.78 -8.60
N THR A 105 -1.53 0.29 -8.92
CA THR A 105 -1.00 0.33 -10.29
C THR A 105 0.07 -0.75 -10.48
N THR A 106 0.47 -0.96 -11.73
CA THR A 106 1.47 -1.98 -12.09
C THR A 106 2.50 -1.41 -13.06
N LEU A 107 3.69 -2.02 -13.09
CA LEU A 107 4.71 -1.80 -14.11
C LEU A 107 4.72 -3.02 -15.03
N LEU A 108 4.72 -2.76 -16.34
CA LEU A 108 4.73 -3.79 -17.37
C LEU A 108 6.02 -3.74 -18.18
N THR A 109 6.32 -4.86 -18.82
CA THR A 109 7.25 -4.88 -19.95
C THR A 109 6.68 -4.09 -21.14
N PRO A 110 7.51 -3.66 -22.11
CA PRO A 110 7.02 -3.05 -23.35
C PRO A 110 6.03 -3.95 -24.13
N GLN A 111 6.07 -5.27 -23.90
CA GLN A 111 5.13 -6.23 -24.49
C GLN A 111 3.82 -6.40 -23.69
N GLY A 112 3.58 -5.58 -22.66
CA GLY A 112 2.37 -5.61 -21.84
C GLY A 112 2.32 -6.78 -20.84
N ARG A 113 3.46 -7.36 -20.48
CA ARG A 113 3.55 -8.43 -19.46
C ARG A 113 3.84 -7.85 -18.08
N PHE A 114 3.21 -8.41 -17.05
CA PHE A 114 3.38 -8.03 -15.66
C PHE A 114 4.85 -8.09 -15.20
N LEU A 115 5.28 -7.08 -14.43
CA LEU A 115 6.56 -7.08 -13.72
C LEU A 115 6.36 -6.87 -12.21
N TYR A 116 5.66 -5.80 -11.82
CA TYR A 116 5.54 -5.37 -10.43
C TYR A 116 4.20 -4.70 -10.16
N ASP A 117 3.70 -4.81 -8.93
CA ASP A 117 2.54 -4.09 -8.44
C ASP A 117 2.92 -3.06 -7.35
N PHE A 118 2.14 -1.98 -7.27
CA PHE A 118 2.41 -0.84 -6.40
C PHE A 118 1.13 -0.31 -5.79
N PHE A 119 1.22 0.20 -4.57
CA PHE A 119 0.26 1.18 -4.04
C PHE A 119 1.00 2.48 -3.80
N LEU A 120 0.56 3.53 -4.46
CA LEU A 120 1.20 4.84 -4.41
C LEU A 120 0.48 5.75 -3.40
N TYR A 121 1.25 6.35 -2.51
CA TYR A 121 0.80 7.25 -1.45
C TYR A 121 1.48 8.61 -1.58
N ARG A 122 0.68 9.66 -1.60
CA ARG A 122 1.20 11.03 -1.44
C ARG A 122 1.62 11.22 0.01
N ARG A 123 2.83 11.76 0.23
CA ARG A 123 3.26 12.17 1.58
C ARG A 123 2.42 13.39 2.02
N PRO A 124 1.78 13.36 3.22
CA PRO A 124 1.11 14.53 3.78
C PRO A 124 2.12 15.66 3.96
N ARG A 125 1.81 16.87 3.46
CA ARG A 125 2.70 18.01 3.62
C ARG A 125 2.45 18.75 4.94
N ALA A 126 3.48 19.41 5.46
CA ALA A 126 3.38 20.20 6.69
C ALA A 126 2.56 21.50 6.52
N ASP A 127 2.51 22.04 5.30
CA ASP A 127 1.72 23.21 4.89
C ASP A 127 0.23 22.91 4.65
N GLU A 128 -0.17 21.64 4.70
CA GLU A 128 -1.57 21.21 4.66
C GLU A 128 -2.19 21.17 6.08
N LYS A 129 -1.51 21.75 7.08
CA LYS A 129 -1.94 21.77 8.49
C LYS A 129 -2.12 23.21 8.99
N LEU A 130 -3.21 23.43 9.73
CA LEU A 130 -3.31 24.57 10.65
C LEU A 130 -2.30 24.34 11.78
N ASN A 131 -1.53 25.36 12.15
CA ASN A 131 -0.66 25.23 13.32
C ASN A 131 -1.51 25.13 14.61
N ARG A 132 -0.90 24.75 15.75
CA ARG A 132 -1.61 24.63 17.06
C ARG A 132 -2.32 25.93 17.49
N THR A 133 -1.99 27.04 16.87
CA THR A 133 -2.56 28.38 17.12
C THR A 133 -3.77 28.69 16.21
N GLY A 134 -4.14 27.79 15.30
CA GLY A 134 -5.21 28.01 14.32
C GLY A 134 -4.85 29.00 13.21
N SER A 135 -3.61 29.48 13.18
CA SER A 135 -3.09 30.29 12.08
C SER A 135 -2.61 29.37 10.97
N GLY A 136 -2.70 29.86 9.74
CA GLY A 136 -2.39 29.13 8.51
C GLY A 136 -1.01 28.45 8.50
N PRO A 137 -0.72 27.65 7.46
CA PRO A 137 0.51 26.88 7.38
C PRO A 137 1.71 27.76 7.65
N GLY A 138 2.54 27.34 8.60
CA GLY A 138 3.70 28.11 9.02
C GLY A 138 4.59 28.40 7.82
N SER A 139 4.60 29.67 7.41
CA SER A 139 5.58 30.20 6.47
C SER A 139 6.93 30.15 7.18
N GLU A 140 7.81 29.20 6.81
CA GLU A 140 9.29 29.25 6.95
C GLU A 140 10.00 27.88 6.92
N GLU A 141 9.31 26.76 6.68
CA GLU A 141 10.02 25.51 6.33
C GLU A 141 10.41 25.55 4.84
N PRO A 142 11.66 25.20 4.45
CA PRO A 142 12.03 25.13 3.04
C PRO A 142 11.08 24.17 2.32
N GLU A 143 10.58 24.54 1.13
CA GLU A 143 9.68 23.69 0.33
C GLU A 143 10.27 22.28 0.24
N GLU A 144 9.72 21.34 1.01
CA GLU A 144 10.14 19.95 0.91
C GLU A 144 9.83 19.50 -0.51
N PRO A 145 10.81 18.93 -1.24
CA PRO A 145 10.57 18.52 -2.61
C PRO A 145 9.48 17.44 -2.63
N PHE A 146 8.69 17.46 -3.70
CA PHE A 146 7.61 16.51 -3.92
C PHE A 146 8.08 15.09 -3.61
N THR A 147 7.36 14.42 -2.71
CA THR A 147 7.70 13.09 -2.21
C THR A 147 6.48 12.18 -2.28
N LEU A 148 6.69 11.00 -2.87
CA LEU A 148 5.71 9.94 -3.00
C LEU A 148 6.28 8.65 -2.40
N LEU A 149 5.44 7.86 -1.75
CA LEU A 149 5.81 6.56 -1.20
C LEU A 149 5.09 5.46 -1.95
N ALA A 150 5.78 4.37 -2.22
CA ALA A 150 5.21 3.20 -2.85
C ALA A 150 5.37 2.00 -1.93
N ASP A 151 4.24 1.36 -1.63
CA ASP A 151 4.16 0.01 -1.11
C ASP A 151 4.44 -0.97 -2.27
N VAL A 152 5.47 -1.79 -2.12
CA VAL A 152 5.97 -2.74 -3.14
C VAL A 152 6.26 -4.10 -2.52
N ASP A 153 6.32 -5.14 -3.35
CA ASP A 153 6.71 -6.49 -2.93
C ASP A 153 8.18 -6.52 -2.46
N ALA A 154 8.38 -6.90 -1.20
CA ALA A 154 9.69 -6.91 -0.57
C ALA A 154 10.66 -7.91 -1.23
N ALA A 155 10.14 -9.02 -1.78
CA ALA A 155 10.96 -10.07 -2.36
C ALA A 155 11.68 -9.64 -3.64
N VAL A 156 11.21 -8.58 -4.30
CA VAL A 156 11.74 -8.09 -5.57
C VAL A 156 12.30 -6.67 -5.49
N MET A 157 12.52 -6.15 -4.29
CA MET A 157 12.95 -4.78 -4.04
C MET A 157 14.23 -4.41 -4.81
N ASP A 158 15.28 -5.23 -4.73
CA ASP A 158 16.57 -4.91 -5.35
C ASP A 158 16.46 -4.86 -6.89
N GLU A 159 15.78 -5.84 -7.47
CA GLU A 159 15.52 -5.89 -8.92
C GLU A 159 14.67 -4.71 -9.38
N LEU A 160 13.68 -4.31 -8.57
CA LEU A 160 12.82 -3.17 -8.83
C LEU A 160 13.60 -1.85 -8.83
N LEU A 161 14.48 -1.65 -7.84
CA LEU A 161 15.32 -0.44 -7.78
C LEU A 161 16.26 -0.36 -8.98
N ASP A 162 16.86 -1.48 -9.37
CA ASP A 162 17.71 -1.52 -10.56
C ASP A 162 16.92 -1.30 -11.86
N CYS A 163 15.68 -1.79 -11.91
CA CYS A 163 14.73 -1.51 -12.98
C CYS A 163 14.45 0.00 -13.10
N PHE A 164 14.10 0.66 -11.99
CA PHE A 164 13.85 2.10 -11.99
C PHE A 164 15.09 2.92 -12.31
N LYS A 165 16.28 2.54 -11.82
CA LYS A 165 17.55 3.20 -12.18
C LYS A 165 17.78 3.20 -13.70
N LYS A 166 17.45 2.11 -14.39
CA LYS A 166 17.54 2.02 -15.86
C LYS A 166 16.56 2.97 -16.56
N TYR A 167 15.33 3.10 -16.04
CA TYR A 167 14.32 3.99 -16.62
C TYR A 167 14.51 5.47 -16.27
N ARG A 168 15.23 5.79 -15.19
CA ARG A 168 15.42 7.15 -14.65
C ARG A 168 16.16 8.14 -15.56
N LEU A 169 16.68 7.70 -16.71
CA LEU A 169 17.58 8.50 -17.55
C LEU A 169 17.01 9.90 -17.81
N ARG A 170 17.75 10.93 -17.36
CA ARG A 170 17.42 12.37 -17.49
C ARG A 170 16.25 12.88 -16.63
N SER A 171 15.56 12.01 -15.89
CA SER A 171 14.54 12.42 -14.92
C SER A 171 15.17 12.83 -13.60
N LYS A 172 14.81 14.01 -13.09
CA LYS A 172 15.20 14.52 -11.77
C LYS A 172 14.34 13.87 -10.68
N VAL A 173 14.57 12.58 -10.44
CA VAL A 173 13.90 11.80 -9.40
C VAL A 173 14.91 10.93 -8.64
N GLU A 174 14.91 11.04 -7.32
CA GLU A 174 15.62 10.18 -6.35
C GLU A 174 14.69 9.03 -5.97
N ILE A 175 15.24 7.81 -5.88
CA ILE A 175 14.47 6.58 -5.65
C ILE A 175 15.20 5.77 -4.58
N ASP A 176 14.66 5.76 -3.36
CA ASP A 176 15.31 5.19 -2.18
C ASP A 176 14.49 4.03 -1.59
N ASN A 177 15.17 3.02 -1.07
CA ASN A 177 14.57 2.05 -0.17
C ASN A 177 14.46 2.66 1.24
N VAL A 178 13.24 2.76 1.77
CA VAL A 178 12.94 3.34 3.09
C VAL A 178 12.25 2.34 4.02
N ALA A 179 12.45 1.05 3.82
CA ALA A 179 11.87 -0.04 4.63
C ALA A 179 12.22 0.02 6.13
N ARG A 180 13.29 0.73 6.50
CA ARG A 180 13.67 0.94 7.91
C ARG A 180 12.91 2.10 8.55
N GLU A 181 12.42 3.03 7.75
CA GLU A 181 11.68 4.21 8.21
C GLU A 181 10.17 3.92 8.25
N TYR A 182 9.69 3.06 7.36
CA TYR A 182 8.26 2.83 7.13
C TYR A 182 7.89 1.36 6.99
N SER A 183 6.67 1.05 7.41
CA SER A 183 6.04 -0.27 7.30
C SER A 183 4.66 -0.15 6.66
N CYS A 184 4.28 -1.16 5.88
CA CYS A 184 2.95 -1.26 5.28
C CYS A 184 2.02 -2.00 6.23
N TRP A 185 0.79 -1.50 6.38
CA TRP A 185 -0.21 -2.10 7.26
C TRP A 185 -1.54 -2.27 6.56
N GLN A 186 -2.27 -3.29 6.99
CA GLN A 186 -3.64 -3.55 6.59
C GLN A 186 -4.56 -3.65 7.81
N ARG A 187 -5.73 -3.04 7.72
CA ARG A 187 -6.86 -3.19 8.64
C ARG A 187 -8.05 -3.79 7.88
N PHE A 188 -8.44 -5.01 8.19
CA PHE A 188 -9.38 -5.81 7.41
C PHE A 188 -10.41 -6.55 8.29
N GLY A 189 -11.48 -7.06 7.69
CA GLY A 189 -12.54 -7.78 8.38
C GLY A 189 -13.93 -7.46 7.83
N SER A 190 -14.89 -8.34 8.15
CA SER A 190 -16.29 -8.32 7.71
C SER A 190 -17.01 -7.00 8.04
N ASN A 191 -16.72 -6.43 9.21
CA ASN A 191 -17.38 -5.24 9.76
C ASN A 191 -16.91 -3.89 9.16
N LEU A 192 -15.97 -3.91 8.19
CA LEU A 192 -15.42 -2.70 7.56
C LEU A 192 -16.04 -2.37 6.19
N CYS A 193 -16.81 -3.30 5.62
CA CYS A 193 -17.58 -3.09 4.40
C CYS A 193 -18.91 -2.44 4.80
N GLY A 194 -19.07 -1.15 4.51
CA GLY A 194 -20.16 -0.33 5.02
C GLY A 194 -21.54 -0.92 4.76
N LYS A 195 -22.21 -1.33 5.84
CA LYS A 195 -23.63 -1.01 5.97
C LYS A 195 -23.68 0.28 6.77
N ALA A 196 -24.06 1.38 6.14
CA ALA A 196 -24.57 2.51 6.89
C ALA A 196 -25.71 2.00 7.79
N PRO A 197 -25.85 2.47 9.04
CA PRO A 197 -27.07 2.21 9.77
C PRO A 197 -28.23 2.76 8.94
N ALA A 198 -29.21 1.91 8.65
CA ALA A 198 -30.44 2.29 7.98
C ALA A 198 -31.23 3.21 8.93
N SER A 199 -30.91 4.49 8.94
CA SER A 199 -31.81 5.54 9.40
C SER A 199 -32.36 6.22 8.16
N ASP A 200 -33.66 6.07 7.95
CA ASP A 200 -34.43 6.57 6.82
C ASP A 200 -34.32 8.10 6.67
N GLU A 201 -33.62 8.57 5.63
CA GLU A 201 -33.83 9.88 5.01
C GLU A 201 -33.31 9.83 3.55
N PRO A 202 -34.18 9.67 2.53
CA PRO A 202 -33.75 9.28 1.18
C PRO A 202 -33.39 10.43 0.22
N GLU A 203 -33.34 11.69 0.64
CA GLU A 203 -33.21 12.81 -0.33
C GLU A 203 -31.87 13.57 -0.30
N ALA A 204 -31.00 13.35 0.69
CA ALA A 204 -29.68 14.01 0.74
C ALA A 204 -28.55 13.21 0.04
N LEU A 205 -28.80 11.96 -0.35
CA LEU A 205 -27.78 11.06 -0.92
C LEU A 205 -27.46 11.35 -2.39
N SER A 206 -28.21 12.25 -3.05
CA SER A 206 -28.00 12.58 -4.46
C SER A 206 -27.23 13.89 -4.70
N VAL A 207 -26.72 14.54 -3.62
CA VAL A 207 -25.96 15.80 -3.71
C VAL A 207 -24.59 15.67 -3.01
N GLY A 208 -23.68 14.91 -3.62
CA GLY A 208 -22.25 15.27 -3.64
C GLY A 208 -21.40 15.25 -2.36
N TRP A 209 -21.83 14.64 -1.25
CA TRP A 209 -21.00 14.55 -0.03
C TRP A 209 -21.11 13.17 0.64
N GLY A 210 -20.05 12.36 0.52
CA GLY A 210 -19.87 11.14 1.32
C GLY A 210 -19.74 9.82 0.56
N LYS A 211 -18.88 9.75 -0.47
CA LYS A 211 -18.36 8.44 -0.93
C LYS A 211 -17.18 8.04 -0.03
N ASP A 212 -17.39 6.99 0.74
CA ASP A 212 -16.38 6.07 1.27
C ASP A 212 -15.20 6.66 2.05
N VAL A 213 -15.49 7.39 3.12
CA VAL A 213 -14.46 7.77 4.08
C VAL A 213 -14.79 7.16 5.45
N ASP A 214 -13.90 6.33 5.98
CA ASP A 214 -14.01 5.86 7.36
C ASP A 214 -13.77 7.03 8.29
N GLN A 215 -14.85 7.53 8.88
CA GLN A 215 -14.82 8.63 9.83
C GLN A 215 -13.86 8.34 11.01
N ALA A 216 -13.71 7.07 11.41
CA ALA A 216 -12.77 6.68 12.45
C ALA A 216 -11.32 6.80 11.95
N GLY A 217 -11.03 6.34 10.74
CA GLY A 217 -9.73 6.51 10.09
C GLY A 217 -9.36 7.98 9.87
N VAL A 218 -10.32 8.83 9.53
CA VAL A 218 -10.14 10.29 9.40
C VAL A 218 -9.90 10.94 10.76
N ALA A 219 -10.70 10.61 11.77
CA ALA A 219 -10.54 11.17 13.10
C ALA A 219 -9.18 10.79 13.72
N ALA A 220 -8.74 9.54 13.52
CA ALA A 220 -7.44 9.09 14.01
C ALA A 220 -6.26 9.72 13.25
N ALA A 221 -6.45 10.07 11.98
CA ALA A 221 -5.49 10.82 11.17
C ALA A 221 -5.43 12.32 11.52
N GLN A 222 -6.55 12.91 11.94
CA GLN A 222 -6.60 14.30 12.43
C GLN A 222 -5.90 14.45 13.79
N GLY A 223 -5.79 13.37 14.57
CA GLY A 223 -5.15 13.35 15.89
C GLY A 223 -3.64 13.11 15.89
N ASN A 224 -3.01 12.80 14.75
CA ASN A 224 -1.55 12.60 14.70
C ASN A 224 -0.81 13.82 14.14
N ASP A 225 0.26 14.23 14.80
CA ASP A 225 1.09 15.36 14.36
C ASP A 225 1.83 15.07 13.03
N LEU A 226 1.77 13.84 12.52
CA LEU A 226 2.56 13.34 11.39
C LEU A 226 1.77 13.17 10.06
N GLY A 227 0.44 13.34 10.06
CA GLY A 227 -0.43 13.28 8.88
C GLY A 227 -0.73 11.89 8.31
N TRP A 228 -0.12 10.81 8.82
CA TRP A 228 -0.33 9.44 8.35
C TRP A 228 -1.75 8.97 8.59
N ARG A 229 -2.36 8.26 7.63
CA ARG A 229 -3.75 7.86 7.71
C ARG A 229 -4.04 6.54 7.04
N TRP A 230 -5.11 5.91 7.49
CA TRP A 230 -5.72 4.77 6.82
C TRP A 230 -6.49 5.23 5.59
N PHE A 231 -6.31 4.52 4.48
CA PHE A 231 -7.08 4.71 3.26
C PHE A 231 -7.83 3.43 2.91
N LYS A 232 -8.99 3.54 2.27
CA LYS A 232 -9.65 2.37 1.68
C LYS A 232 -8.67 1.67 0.73
N ASP A 233 -8.66 0.34 0.76
CA ASP A 233 -7.84 -0.43 -0.17
C ASP A 233 -8.32 -0.14 -1.61
N PRO A 234 -7.46 0.44 -2.47
CA PRO A 234 -7.90 0.93 -3.78
C PRO A 234 -8.24 -0.18 -4.78
N ARG A 235 -8.04 -1.46 -4.43
CA ARG A 235 -8.42 -2.59 -5.28
C ARG A 235 -9.87 -3.00 -5.06
N LEU A 236 -10.29 -3.10 -3.80
CA LEU A 236 -11.59 -3.63 -3.43
C LEU A 236 -11.97 -3.26 -1.98
N ASP A 237 -13.15 -2.67 -1.80
CA ASP A 237 -13.61 -2.16 -0.49
C ASP A 237 -13.63 -3.20 0.62
N CYS A 238 -13.92 -4.47 0.27
CA CYS A 238 -13.99 -5.55 1.25
C CYS A 238 -12.61 -6.01 1.77
N LEU A 239 -11.51 -5.50 1.20
CA LEU A 239 -10.17 -5.67 1.78
C LEU A 239 -9.92 -4.71 2.96
N GLY A 240 -10.80 -3.75 3.19
CA GLY A 240 -10.72 -2.82 4.30
C GLY A 240 -9.83 -1.63 3.98
N PHE A 241 -8.84 -1.39 4.82
CA PHE A 241 -7.98 -0.21 4.77
C PHE A 241 -6.51 -0.59 4.72
N ARG A 242 -5.74 0.21 3.99
CA ARG A 242 -4.29 0.09 3.86
C ARG A 242 -3.63 1.43 4.19
N GLY A 243 -2.43 1.39 4.74
CA GLY A 243 -1.62 2.58 4.96
C GLY A 243 -0.14 2.27 5.11
N ILE A 244 0.67 3.30 4.92
CA ILE A 244 2.10 3.30 5.27
C ILE A 244 2.25 4.10 6.56
N PHE A 245 2.99 3.56 7.52
CA PHE A 245 3.21 4.17 8.82
C PHE A 245 4.69 4.09 9.23
N PRO A 246 5.19 5.03 10.06
CA PRO A 246 6.54 4.94 10.60
C PRO A 246 6.80 3.59 11.29
N ALA A 247 7.94 2.96 11.01
CA ALA A 247 8.25 1.62 11.52
C ALA A 247 8.49 1.57 13.04
N ASN A 248 8.72 2.72 13.67
CA ASN A 248 8.98 2.84 15.10
C ASN A 248 7.73 3.11 15.95
N SER A 249 6.54 3.13 15.35
CA SER A 249 5.29 3.34 16.07
C SER A 249 4.18 2.40 15.58
N THR A 250 3.31 2.02 16.51
CA THR A 250 2.08 1.32 16.18
C THR A 250 1.13 2.30 15.47
N PRO A 251 0.53 1.94 14.32
CA PRO A 251 -0.44 2.79 13.65
C PRO A 251 -1.65 3.11 14.54
N PRO A 252 -2.33 4.25 14.33
CA PRO A 252 -3.57 4.54 15.03
C PRO A 252 -4.63 3.45 14.77
N LEU A 253 -5.52 3.21 15.74
CA LEU A 253 -6.60 2.21 15.64
C LEU A 253 -6.12 0.74 15.55
N VAL A 254 -4.86 0.47 15.87
CA VAL A 254 -4.36 -0.89 16.07
C VAL A 254 -4.40 -1.18 17.57
N GLU A 255 -5.35 -2.01 17.97
CA GLU A 255 -5.45 -2.55 19.33
C GLU A 255 -4.61 -3.81 19.44
N ALA A 256 -3.86 -3.98 20.53
CA ALA A 256 -2.89 -5.07 20.68
C ALA A 256 -3.52 -6.48 20.59
N ASP A 257 -4.79 -6.63 20.98
CA ASP A 257 -5.55 -7.88 20.88
C ASP A 257 -6.18 -8.12 19.49
N LYS A 258 -6.06 -7.14 18.59
CA LYS A 258 -6.57 -7.18 17.20
C LYS A 258 -5.44 -7.27 16.17
N GLU A 259 -4.19 -7.14 16.60
CA GLU A 259 -3.03 -7.37 15.76
C GLU A 259 -2.84 -8.87 15.50
N VAL A 260 -2.77 -9.24 14.22
CA VAL A 260 -2.64 -10.63 13.77
C VAL A 260 -1.49 -10.76 12.79
N ASN A 261 -1.00 -11.99 12.62
CA ASN A 261 0.01 -12.29 11.61
C ASN A 261 -0.57 -12.12 10.18
N GLU A 262 0.27 -11.67 9.25
CA GLU A 262 -0.05 -11.43 7.83
C GLU A 262 -0.75 -12.62 7.15
N GLN A 263 -0.51 -13.86 7.58
CA GLN A 263 -1.18 -15.06 7.05
C GLN A 263 -2.71 -14.99 7.12
N HIS A 264 -3.27 -14.30 8.13
CA HIS A 264 -4.72 -14.09 8.22
C HIS A 264 -5.21 -13.19 7.08
N TYR A 265 -4.44 -12.16 6.74
CA TYR A 265 -4.77 -11.29 5.62
C TYR A 265 -4.59 -11.99 4.27
N LEU A 266 -3.57 -12.85 4.12
CA LEU A 266 -3.44 -13.70 2.93
C LEU A 266 -4.69 -14.56 2.73
N LEU A 267 -5.16 -15.26 3.77
CA LEU A 267 -6.39 -16.05 3.70
C LEU A 267 -7.62 -15.20 3.35
N TRP A 268 -7.74 -14.00 3.93
CA TRP A 268 -8.79 -13.05 3.59
C TRP A 268 -8.75 -12.67 2.10
N ARG A 269 -7.58 -12.30 1.57
CA ARG A 269 -7.39 -11.96 0.14
C ARG A 269 -7.73 -13.13 -0.79
N LEU A 270 -7.30 -14.34 -0.44
CA LEU A 270 -7.60 -15.55 -1.21
C LEU A 270 -9.10 -15.82 -1.27
N GLN A 271 -9.82 -15.66 -0.16
CA GLN A 271 -11.27 -15.79 -0.12
C GLN A 271 -11.97 -14.75 -1.02
N LYS A 272 -11.41 -13.54 -1.14
CA LYS A 272 -11.92 -12.48 -2.03
C LYS A 272 -11.40 -12.59 -3.47
N GLY A 273 -10.49 -13.51 -3.76
CA GLY A 273 -9.90 -13.69 -5.10
C GLY A 273 -9.04 -12.51 -5.56
N VAL A 274 -8.40 -11.79 -4.63
CA VAL A 274 -7.56 -10.62 -4.95
C VAL A 274 -6.08 -10.99 -4.78
N PRO A 275 -5.30 -11.06 -5.89
CA PRO A 275 -3.90 -11.39 -5.81
C PRO A 275 -3.04 -10.21 -5.34
N GLU A 276 -1.86 -10.50 -4.78
CA GLU A 276 -0.86 -9.50 -4.38
C GLU A 276 0.57 -9.99 -4.59
N GLY A 277 1.43 -9.13 -5.14
CA GLY A 277 2.86 -9.40 -5.29
C GLY A 277 3.20 -10.45 -6.35
N SER A 278 4.51 -10.68 -6.51
CA SER A 278 5.07 -11.50 -7.59
C SER A 278 4.89 -13.00 -7.36
N THR A 279 4.67 -13.41 -6.12
CA THR A 279 4.38 -14.80 -5.73
C THR A 279 3.03 -15.25 -6.30
N GLU A 280 2.03 -14.38 -6.28
CA GLU A 280 0.67 -14.68 -6.75
C GLU A 280 0.45 -14.22 -8.20
N ILE A 281 1.19 -13.21 -8.67
CA ILE A 281 1.16 -12.70 -10.04
C ILE A 281 2.55 -12.90 -10.67
N PRO A 282 2.81 -14.02 -11.35
CA PRO A 282 4.15 -14.28 -11.85
C PRO A 282 4.53 -13.30 -12.96
N LYS A 283 5.80 -12.87 -12.96
CA LYS A 283 6.36 -12.00 -14.00
C LYS A 283 6.21 -12.63 -15.38
N GLY A 284 6.00 -11.79 -16.40
CA GLY A 284 5.83 -12.25 -17.78
C GLY A 284 4.40 -12.70 -18.13
N TYR A 285 3.48 -12.76 -17.16
CA TYR A 285 2.08 -13.05 -17.46
C TYR A 285 1.35 -11.82 -18.03
N PRO A 286 0.45 -12.03 -19.01
CA PRO A 286 -0.40 -10.96 -19.51
C PRO A 286 -1.52 -10.65 -18.50
N LEU A 287 -1.71 -9.38 -18.14
CA LEU A 287 -2.73 -8.99 -17.16
C LEU A 287 -4.18 -9.18 -17.65
N LEU A 288 -4.40 -9.20 -18.97
CA LEU A 288 -5.74 -9.25 -19.58
C LEU A 288 -6.16 -10.64 -20.08
N GLU A 289 -5.40 -11.70 -19.80
CA GLU A 289 -5.74 -13.04 -20.31
C GLU A 289 -6.56 -13.85 -19.28
N ARG A 290 -7.64 -13.28 -18.75
CA ARG A 290 -8.74 -14.12 -18.22
C ARG A 290 -9.56 -14.59 -19.41
N LYS A 291 -9.19 -15.76 -19.93
CA LYS A 291 -10.05 -16.53 -20.83
C LYS A 291 -11.36 -16.84 -20.12
N PHE A 292 -12.36 -15.98 -20.29
CA PHE A 292 -13.76 -16.38 -20.21
C PHE A 292 -14.05 -17.30 -21.40
N GLY A 293 -13.52 -18.52 -21.32
CA GLY A 293 -14.00 -19.62 -22.14
C GLY A 293 -15.40 -19.95 -21.63
N ARG A 294 -16.42 -19.54 -22.38
CA ARG A 294 -17.76 -20.10 -22.26
C ARG A 294 -17.63 -21.62 -22.43
N SER A 295 -17.91 -22.37 -21.36
CA SER A 295 -18.32 -23.78 -21.45
C SER A 295 -19.80 -23.84 -21.73
#